data_AF-A0A3D4YA74-F1
#
_entry.id   AF-A0A3D4YA74-F1
#
_cell.length_a   1.000
_cell.length_b   1.000
_cell.length_c   1.000
_cell.angle_alpha   90.00
_cell.angle_beta   90.00
_cell.angle_gamma   90.00
#
_symmetry.space_group_name_H-M   'P 1'
#
loop_
_entity.id
_entity.type
_entity.pdbx_description
1 polymer ?
#
loop_
_entity_poly.entity_id
_entity_poly.type
_entity_poly.pdbx_seq_one_letter_code
_entity_poly.pdbx_strand_id
1 'polypeptide(L)'
;KAINFGLIYGMSVFGLAKQIGVERTTAQVYMDAYFTKYPNVLDYMNHTRTMAHKQGYVETLFGRRLYVPDIRSKNMMQRKAAERAAINAPMQGTAADIIKLAMIQIDDWINMSGMDVKMIMQVHDEL
;
A
#
# COMPACT_ATOMS: atom_id res chain seq x y z
N LYS A 1 -0.22 14.62 -7.00
CA LYS A 1 0.39 13.26 -6.92
C LYS A 1 0.72 12.86 -5.48
N ALA A 2 1.63 13.56 -4.79
CA ALA A 2 2.09 13.17 -3.44
C ALA A 2 1.01 13.14 -2.33
N ILE A 3 -0.05 13.95 -2.45
CA ILE A 3 -1.17 13.97 -1.49
C ILE A 3 -2.01 12.69 -1.56
N ASN A 4 -2.37 12.25 -2.77
CA ASN A 4 -3.14 11.02 -2.98
C ASN A 4 -2.40 9.80 -2.43
N PHE A 5 -1.09 9.70 -2.71
CA PHE A 5 -0.26 8.65 -2.13
C PHE A 5 -0.19 8.77 -0.61
N GLY A 6 0.04 9.96 -0.06
CA GLY A 6 0.08 10.17 1.39
C GLY A 6 -1.18 9.70 2.11
N LEU A 7 -2.35 10.07 1.61
CA LEU A 7 -3.64 9.74 2.22
C LEU A 7 -3.94 8.24 2.19
N ILE A 8 -3.73 7.60 1.03
CA ILE A 8 -3.89 6.13 0.88
C ILE A 8 -2.92 5.39 1.83
N TYR A 9 -1.74 5.96 2.09
CA TYR A 9 -0.71 5.38 2.96
C TYR A 9 -0.83 5.75 4.45
N GLY A 10 -1.98 6.27 4.88
CA GLY A 10 -2.25 6.52 6.29
C GLY A 10 -1.52 7.75 6.86
N MET A 11 -1.26 8.76 6.04
CA MET A 11 -0.77 10.06 6.49
C MET A 11 -1.78 10.72 7.44
N SER A 12 -1.27 11.28 8.54
CA SER A 12 -2.10 12.04 9.47
C SER A 12 -2.39 13.44 8.93
N VAL A 13 -3.42 14.09 9.48
CA VAL A 13 -3.76 15.49 9.18
C VAL A 13 -2.56 16.42 9.42
N PHE A 14 -1.76 16.11 10.45
CA PHE A 14 -0.51 16.82 10.74
C PHE A 14 0.52 16.65 9.61
N GLY A 15 0.71 15.42 9.11
CA GLY A 15 1.59 15.16 7.98
C GLY A 15 1.13 15.87 6.71
N LEU A 16 -0.19 15.86 6.46
CA LEU A 16 -0.80 16.53 5.33
C LEU A 16 -0.57 18.05 5.40
N ALA A 17 -0.90 18.67 6.53
CA ALA A 17 -0.71 20.10 6.78
C ALA A 17 0.73 20.54 6.49
N LYS A 18 1.72 19.78 6.99
CA LYS A 18 3.14 20.05 6.75
C LYS A 18 3.50 19.91 5.26
N GLN A 19 2.99 18.89 4.58
CA GLN A 19 3.35 18.61 3.19
C GLN A 19 2.79 19.64 2.21
N ILE A 20 1.61 20.21 2.50
CA ILE A 20 0.96 21.19 1.62
C ILE A 20 1.12 22.65 2.12
N GLY A 21 1.76 22.85 3.26
CA GLY A 21 2.08 24.18 3.79
C GLY A 21 0.87 24.98 4.28
N VAL A 22 -0.14 24.32 4.87
CA VAL A 22 -1.36 24.97 5.35
C VAL A 22 -1.61 24.69 6.82
N GLU A 23 -2.53 25.44 7.43
CA GLU A 23 -2.98 25.18 8.79
C GLU A 23 -3.68 23.82 8.92
N ARG A 24 -3.62 23.25 10.14
CA ARG A 24 -4.22 21.94 10.43
C ARG A 24 -5.72 21.90 10.13
N THR A 25 -6.44 22.99 10.38
CA THR A 25 -7.88 23.14 10.11
C THR A 25 -8.17 23.00 8.61
N THR A 26 -7.42 23.72 7.78
CA THR A 26 -7.49 23.61 6.32
C THR A 26 -7.15 22.20 5.84
N ALA A 27 -6.09 21.59 6.38
CA ALA A 27 -5.72 20.22 6.03
C ALA A 27 -6.79 19.19 6.43
N GLN A 28 -7.49 19.41 7.55
CA GLN A 28 -8.62 18.57 7.97
C GLN A 28 -9.75 18.64 6.95
N VAL A 29 -10.16 19.85 6.53
CA VAL A 29 -11.20 20.05 5.52
C VAL A 29 -10.84 19.33 4.21
N TYR A 30 -9.58 19.41 3.78
CA TYR A 30 -9.11 18.68 2.59
C TYR A 30 -9.19 17.16 2.76
N MET A 31 -8.77 16.64 3.92
CA MET A 31 -8.83 15.21 4.21
C MET A 31 -10.28 14.69 4.25
N ASP A 32 -11.18 15.45 4.87
CA ASP A 32 -12.60 15.10 4.96
C ASP A 32 -13.22 15.08 3.56
N ALA A 33 -13.00 16.14 2.77
CA ALA A 33 -13.49 16.20 1.38
C ALA A 33 -12.94 15.04 0.52
N TYR A 34 -11.69 14.63 0.73
CA TYR A 34 -11.11 13.48 0.05
C TYR A 34 -11.85 12.18 0.41
N PHE A 35 -12.07 11.90 1.69
CA PHE A 35 -12.75 10.66 2.10
C PHE A 35 -14.26 10.69 1.83
N THR A 36 -14.91 11.85 1.81
CA THR A 36 -16.28 11.98 1.29
C THR A 36 -16.36 11.60 -0.18
N LYS A 37 -15.37 12.01 -0.99
CA LYS A 37 -15.31 11.66 -2.41
C LYS A 37 -14.89 10.21 -2.66
N TYR A 38 -14.04 9.66 -1.81
CA TYR A 38 -13.47 8.31 -1.94
C TYR A 38 -13.70 7.48 -0.66
N PRO A 39 -14.97 7.17 -0.30
CA PRO A 39 -15.31 6.52 0.97
C PRO A 39 -14.70 5.12 1.10
N ASN A 40 -14.65 4.38 -0.01
CA ASN A 40 -14.10 3.02 -0.04
C ASN A 40 -12.62 2.96 0.35
N VAL A 41 -11.86 4.06 0.19
CA VAL A 41 -10.46 4.12 0.65
C VAL A 41 -10.43 4.09 2.18
N LEU A 42 -11.29 4.86 2.84
CA LEU A 42 -11.38 4.87 4.30
C LEU A 42 -11.85 3.51 4.84
N ASP A 43 -12.84 2.91 4.19
CA ASP A 43 -13.34 1.57 4.55
C ASP A 43 -12.24 0.52 4.43
N TYR A 44 -11.49 0.53 3.32
CA TYR A 44 -10.33 -0.34 3.14
C TYR A 44 -9.29 -0.17 4.25
N MET A 45 -8.96 1.08 4.62
CA MET A 45 -7.98 1.35 5.68
C MET A 45 -8.46 0.81 7.04
N ASN A 46 -9.73 1.03 7.38
CA ASN A 46 -10.31 0.58 8.64
C ASN A 46 -10.43 -0.96 8.70
N HIS A 47 -10.87 -1.58 7.61
CA HIS A 47 -10.97 -3.02 7.50
C HIS A 47 -9.59 -3.69 7.63
N THR A 48 -8.61 -3.20 6.88
CA THR A 48 -7.24 -3.73 6.90
C THR A 48 -6.60 -3.63 8.29
N ARG A 49 -6.77 -2.49 8.99
CA ARG A 49 -6.32 -2.36 10.39
C ARG A 49 -7.00 -3.38 11.30
N THR A 50 -8.32 -3.51 11.19
CA THR A 50 -9.10 -4.45 12.03
C THR A 50 -8.64 -5.88 11.81
N MET A 51 -8.45 -6.28 10.56
CA MET A 51 -7.92 -7.59 10.19
C MET A 51 -6.51 -7.81 10.75
N ALA A 52 -5.60 -6.86 10.56
CA ALA A 52 -4.24 -6.94 11.09
C ALA A 52 -4.23 -7.11 12.63
N HIS A 53 -5.06 -6.35 13.35
CA HIS A 53 -5.22 -6.49 14.81
C HIS A 53 -5.73 -7.87 15.21
N LYS A 54 -6.71 -8.40 14.48
CA LYS A 54 -7.35 -9.69 14.75
C LYS A 54 -6.41 -10.88 14.50
N GLN A 55 -5.71 -10.91 13.37
CA GLN A 55 -4.95 -12.10 12.93
C GLN A 55 -3.42 -11.94 12.99
N GLY A 56 -2.89 -10.73 13.15
CA GLY A 56 -1.45 -10.46 13.23
C GLY A 56 -0.74 -10.37 11.87
N TYR A 57 -1.47 -10.45 10.77
CA TYR A 57 -0.97 -10.33 9.40
C TYR A 57 -2.02 -9.74 8.46
N VAL A 58 -1.60 -9.36 7.27
CA VAL A 58 -2.45 -8.97 6.14
C VAL A 58 -2.06 -9.79 4.91
N GLU A 59 -2.90 -9.84 3.89
CA GLU A 59 -2.68 -10.65 2.69
C GLU A 59 -2.74 -9.80 1.42
N THR A 60 -1.95 -10.17 0.42
CA THR A 60 -2.10 -9.66 -0.95
C THR A 60 -3.33 -10.28 -1.63
N LEU A 61 -3.71 -9.77 -2.80
CA LEU A 61 -4.82 -10.33 -3.59
C LEU A 61 -4.60 -11.83 -3.92
N PHE A 62 -3.35 -12.26 -4.03
CA PHE A 62 -2.98 -13.64 -4.35
C PHE A 62 -2.72 -14.50 -3.09
N GLY A 63 -3.06 -14.01 -1.91
CA GLY A 63 -2.97 -14.77 -0.65
C GLY A 63 -1.58 -14.79 0.00
N ARG A 64 -0.61 -13.98 -0.48
CA ARG A 64 0.68 -13.87 0.21
C ARG A 64 0.51 -13.13 1.54
N ARG A 65 0.84 -13.78 2.64
CA ARG A 65 0.80 -13.20 3.99
C ARG A 65 1.98 -12.28 4.27
N LEU A 66 1.68 -11.13 4.87
CA LEU A 66 2.64 -10.18 5.42
C LEU A 66 2.35 -9.99 6.91
N TYR A 67 3.21 -10.52 7.77
CA TYR A 67 3.07 -10.43 9.22
C TYR A 67 3.39 -9.02 9.71
N VAL A 68 2.61 -8.56 10.68
CA VAL A 68 2.72 -7.22 11.26
C VAL A 68 2.95 -7.36 12.77
N PRO A 69 4.18 -7.68 13.21
CA PRO A 69 4.46 -8.11 14.58
C PRO A 69 4.09 -7.06 15.64
N ASP A 70 4.30 -5.78 15.31
CA ASP A 70 4.06 -4.66 16.23
C ASP A 70 2.60 -4.18 16.26
N ILE A 71 1.68 -4.85 15.56
CA ILE A 71 0.28 -4.40 15.47
C ILE A 71 -0.41 -4.37 16.84
N ARG A 72 0.03 -5.20 17.79
CA ARG A 72 -0.47 -5.24 19.17
C ARG A 72 0.46 -4.57 20.18
N SER A 73 1.44 -3.80 19.73
CA SER A 73 2.40 -3.15 20.63
C SER A 73 1.69 -2.22 21.63
N LYS A 74 2.14 -2.26 22.89
CA LYS A 74 1.74 -1.29 23.92
C LYS A 74 2.33 0.09 23.63
N ASN A 75 3.44 0.16 22.88
CA ASN A 75 4.02 1.41 22.42
C ASN A 75 3.17 1.98 21.28
N MET A 76 2.54 3.14 21.53
CA MET A 76 1.63 3.78 20.56
C MET A 76 2.32 4.14 19.24
N MET A 77 3.60 4.54 19.28
CA MET A 77 4.33 4.92 18.07
C MET A 77 4.60 3.71 17.18
N GLN A 78 5.07 2.60 17.77
CA GLN A 78 5.27 1.34 17.06
C GLN A 78 3.96 0.82 16.48
N ARG A 79 2.88 0.81 17.28
CA ARG A 79 1.55 0.37 16.82
C ARG A 79 1.04 1.19 15.64
N LYS A 80 1.16 2.53 15.68
CA LYS A 80 0.76 3.39 14.54
C LYS A 80 1.63 3.18 13.30
N ALA A 81 2.92 2.86 13.48
CA ALA A 81 3.78 2.49 12.35
C ALA A 81 3.34 1.14 11.75
N ALA A 82 3.05 0.16 12.58
CA ALA A 82 2.52 -1.14 12.19
C ALA A 82 1.18 -1.04 11.46
N GLU A 83 0.25 -0.20 11.94
CA GLU A 83 -1.04 0.04 11.28
C GLU A 83 -0.88 0.65 9.88
N ARG A 84 0.09 1.56 9.70
CA ARG A 84 0.40 2.11 8.37
C ARG A 84 1.04 1.05 7.45
N ALA A 85 1.97 0.26 7.99
CA ALA A 85 2.56 -0.85 7.24
C ALA A 85 1.50 -1.87 6.81
N ALA A 86 0.55 -2.20 7.69
CA ALA A 86 -0.54 -3.12 7.41
C ALA A 86 -1.45 -2.64 6.27
N ILE A 87 -1.73 -1.33 6.16
CA ILE A 87 -2.51 -0.75 5.06
C ILE A 87 -1.72 -0.83 3.74
N ASN A 88 -0.42 -0.58 3.77
CA ASN A 88 0.38 -0.42 2.56
C ASN A 88 0.86 -1.76 1.99
N ALA A 89 1.14 -2.72 2.87
CA ALA A 89 1.70 -4.02 2.55
C ALA A 89 0.88 -4.82 1.51
N PRO A 90 -0.46 -4.92 1.61
CA PRO A 90 -1.26 -5.59 0.60
C PRO A 90 -1.20 -4.93 -0.76
N MET A 91 -1.21 -3.59 -0.80
CA MET A 91 -1.21 -2.85 -2.08
C MET A 91 0.13 -3.01 -2.81
N GLN A 92 1.24 -2.78 -2.11
CA GLN A 92 2.58 -2.98 -2.67
C GLN A 92 2.86 -4.45 -2.98
N GLY A 93 2.45 -5.34 -2.07
CA GLY A 93 2.59 -6.77 -2.25
C GLY A 93 1.81 -7.27 -3.47
N THR A 94 0.58 -6.81 -3.68
CA THR A 94 -0.22 -7.19 -4.85
C THR A 94 0.44 -6.72 -6.15
N ALA A 95 0.97 -5.50 -6.19
CA ALA A 95 1.74 -5.03 -7.35
C ALA A 95 2.96 -5.92 -7.63
N ALA A 96 3.71 -6.29 -6.57
CA ALA A 96 4.84 -7.20 -6.68
C ALA A 96 4.42 -8.62 -7.12
N ASP A 97 3.21 -9.08 -6.78
CA ASP A 97 2.68 -10.35 -7.27
C ASP A 97 2.37 -10.28 -8.77
N ILE A 98 1.68 -9.22 -9.19
CA ILE A 98 1.31 -9.00 -10.60
C ILE A 98 2.55 -9.02 -11.48
N ILE A 99 3.59 -8.25 -11.14
CA ILE A 99 4.78 -8.17 -11.99
C ILE A 99 5.54 -9.50 -12.02
N LYS A 100 5.60 -10.24 -10.90
CA LYS A 100 6.24 -11.57 -10.88
C LYS A 100 5.47 -12.58 -11.75
N LEU A 101 4.14 -12.54 -11.72
CA LEU A 101 3.32 -13.39 -12.60
C LEU A 101 3.46 -12.97 -14.08
N ALA A 102 3.59 -11.68 -14.35
CA ALA A 102 3.86 -11.18 -15.70
C ALA A 102 5.25 -11.63 -16.19
N MET A 103 6.27 -11.60 -15.32
CA MET A 103 7.62 -12.05 -15.66
C MET A 103 7.65 -13.50 -16.11
N ILE A 104 6.94 -14.40 -15.39
CA ILE A 104 6.83 -15.82 -15.75
C ILE A 104 6.19 -15.96 -17.14
N GLN A 105 5.07 -15.27 -17.38
CA GLN A 105 4.38 -15.33 -18.67
C GLN A 105 5.22 -14.78 -19.83
N ILE A 106 6.01 -13.72 -19.59
CA ILE A 106 6.92 -13.16 -20.59
C ILE A 106 8.06 -14.14 -20.89
N ASP A 107 8.63 -14.79 -19.87
CA ASP A 107 9.68 -15.80 -20.07
C ASP A 107 9.18 -16.98 -20.91
N ASP A 108 8.00 -17.51 -20.58
CA ASP A 108 7.33 -18.56 -21.36
C ASP A 108 7.13 -18.11 -22.82
N TRP A 109 6.66 -16.88 -23.04
CA TRP A 109 6.47 -16.33 -24.38
C TRP A 109 7.79 -16.18 -25.15
N ILE A 110 8.86 -15.67 -24.53
CA ILE A 110 10.18 -15.53 -25.15
C ILE A 110 10.66 -16.90 -25.64
N ASN A 111 10.60 -17.92 -24.77
CA ASN A 111 11.02 -19.28 -25.08
C ASN A 111 10.24 -19.90 -26.25
N MET A 112 8.95 -19.56 -26.39
CA MET A 112 8.10 -20.05 -27.50
C MET A 112 8.21 -19.22 -28.79
N SER A 113 8.61 -17.95 -28.69
CA SER A 113 8.58 -17.01 -29.82
C SER A 113 9.70 -17.22 -30.85
N GLY A 114 10.82 -17.84 -30.43
CA GLY A 114 12.04 -17.94 -31.23
C GLY A 114 12.76 -16.60 -31.46
N MET A 115 12.37 -15.53 -30.76
CA MET A 115 13.03 -14.24 -30.83
C MET A 115 14.30 -14.21 -29.97
N ASP A 116 15.34 -13.52 -30.44
CA ASP A 116 16.54 -13.24 -29.66
C ASP A 116 16.31 -12.03 -28.73
N VAL A 117 15.50 -12.25 -27.69
CA VAL A 117 15.15 -11.25 -26.67
C VAL A 117 15.40 -11.85 -25.29
N LYS A 118 15.85 -11.03 -24.35
CA LYS A 118 16.12 -11.46 -22.97
C LYS A 118 15.67 -10.39 -21.97
N MET A 119 14.93 -10.80 -20.95
CA MET A 119 14.65 -9.96 -19.79
C MET A 119 15.93 -9.78 -18.96
N ILE A 120 16.31 -8.52 -18.68
CA ILE A 120 17.59 -8.20 -18.03
C ILE A 120 17.41 -7.83 -16.56
N MET A 121 16.45 -6.95 -16.24
CA MET A 121 16.28 -6.41 -14.90
C MET A 121 14.81 -6.12 -14.63
N GLN A 122 14.43 -6.20 -13.36
CA GLN A 122 13.14 -5.72 -12.89
C GLN A 122 13.37 -4.56 -11.92
N VAL A 123 12.68 -3.43 -12.15
CA VAL A 123 12.73 -2.27 -11.26
C VAL A 123 11.31 -1.85 -10.92
N HIS A 124 10.81 -2.34 -9.78
CA HIS A 124 9.48 -2.03 -9.23
C HIS A 124 8.29 -2.37 -10.14
N ASP A 125 7.96 -1.54 -11.12
CA ASP A 125 6.87 -1.67 -12.07
C ASP A 125 7.36 -1.77 -13.52
N GLU A 126 8.68 -1.87 -13.74
CA GLU A 126 9.33 -1.96 -15.05
C GLU A 126 10.12 -3.27 -15.21
N LEU A 127 10.17 -3.78 -16.45
CA LEU A 127 10.88 -4.99 -16.90
C LEU A 127 11.74 -4.67 -18.14
#